data_AF-A0A832HAI3-F1
#
_entry.id   AF-A0A832HAI3-F1
#
_cell.length_a   1.000
_cell.length_b   1.000
_cell.length_c   1.000
_cell.angle_alpha   90.00
_cell.angle_beta   90.00
_cell.angle_gamma   90.00
#
_symmetry.space_group_name_H-M   'P 1'
#
loop_
_entity.id
_entity.type
_entity.pdbx_description
1 polymer ?
#
loop_
_entity_poly.entity_id
_entity_poly.type
_entity_poly.pdbx_seq_one_letter_code
_entity_poly.pdbx_strand_id
1 'polypeptide(L)'
;MASILSRYGHSERIRTPDDPWVTKRLLAELRTEQFDEPDDEHTQVAVSNEHWAVTAQVSGLVTFDNLDLLEGVESDLPESMYLRDIPDDQLIAIWQAVVREDRPLLLSYPWRSLDQLPPYVKDFYRSGEMR
;
A
#
# COMPACT_ATOMS: atom_id res chain seq x y z
N MET A 1 -11.46 -2.61 12.18
CA MET A 1 -10.60 -1.52 12.71
C MET A 1 -9.30 -1.56 11.94
N ALA A 2 -8.86 -0.43 11.37
CA ALA A 2 -7.68 -0.40 10.51
C ALA A 2 -6.35 -0.38 11.29
N SER A 3 -5.30 -0.89 10.65
CA SER A 3 -3.92 -0.91 11.16
C SER A 3 -2.91 -0.61 10.05
N ILE A 4 -1.74 -0.16 10.47
CA ILE A 4 -0.56 -0.06 9.61
C ILE A 4 0.45 -1.16 9.92
N LEU A 5 1.29 -1.45 8.92
CA LEU A 5 2.53 -2.20 9.05
C LEU A 5 3.66 -1.38 8.46
N SER A 6 4.59 -0.96 9.32
CA SER A 6 5.83 -0.29 8.92
C SER A 6 6.80 -1.28 8.27
N ARG A 7 7.85 -0.75 7.63
CA ARG A 7 8.94 -1.58 7.09
C ARG A 7 9.66 -2.40 8.17
N TYR A 8 9.59 -1.99 9.44
CA TYR A 8 10.30 -2.64 10.57
C TYR A 8 9.48 -3.71 11.29
N GLY A 9 8.35 -4.13 10.72
CA GLY A 9 7.44 -5.07 11.38
C GLY A 9 6.68 -4.46 12.57
N HIS A 10 6.82 -3.16 12.82
CA HIS A 10 5.96 -2.47 13.78
C HIS A 10 4.55 -2.31 13.19
N SER A 11 3.56 -2.77 13.93
CA SER A 11 2.14 -2.59 13.62
C SER A 11 1.48 -1.67 14.65
N GLU A 12 0.68 -0.74 14.16
CA GLU A 12 -0.05 0.22 14.98
C GLU A 12 -1.50 0.32 14.50
N ARG A 13 -2.44 0.39 15.44
CA ARG A 13 -3.86 0.60 15.14
C ARG A 13 -4.12 2.07 14.83
N ILE A 14 -4.85 2.32 13.76
CA ILE A 14 -5.22 3.68 13.36
C ILE A 14 -6.41 4.13 14.21
N ARG A 15 -6.22 5.19 14.99
CA ARG A 15 -7.26 5.73 15.88
C ARG A 15 -8.22 6.68 15.17
N THR A 16 -7.72 7.38 14.15
CA THR A 16 -8.49 8.32 13.35
C THR A 16 -8.11 8.19 11.87
N PRO A 17 -9.07 8.01 10.95
CA PRO A 17 -8.80 7.87 9.52
C PRO A 17 -8.05 9.02 8.87
N ASP A 18 -8.16 10.19 9.47
CA ASP A 18 -7.59 11.43 8.96
C ASP A 18 -6.22 11.72 9.53
N ASP A 19 -5.61 10.79 10.28
CA ASP A 19 -4.29 11.01 10.86
C ASP A 19 -3.23 11.14 9.75
N PRO A 20 -2.83 12.36 9.36
CA PRO A 20 -1.93 12.55 8.25
C PRO A 20 -0.51 12.14 8.66
N TRP A 21 -0.25 12.03 9.96
CA TRP A 21 1.06 11.67 10.48
C TRP A 21 1.37 10.21 10.16
N VAL A 22 0.37 9.32 10.31
CA VAL A 22 0.52 7.88 10.04
C VAL A 22 0.83 7.63 8.56
N THR A 23 0.04 8.22 7.64
CA THR A 23 0.25 8.05 6.19
C THR A 23 1.55 8.69 5.69
N LYS A 24 1.89 9.89 6.19
CA LYS A 24 3.17 10.54 5.86
C LYS A 24 4.38 9.77 6.38
N ARG A 25 4.27 9.11 7.53
CA ARG A 25 5.35 8.29 8.09
C ARG A 25 5.62 7.07 7.22
N LEU A 26 4.59 6.32 6.81
CA LEU A 26 4.77 5.16 5.92
C LEU A 26 5.40 5.57 4.58
N LEU A 27 4.98 6.71 4.03
CA LEU A 27 5.57 7.24 2.81
C LEU A 27 7.04 7.63 3.01
N ALA A 28 7.38 8.26 4.15
CA ALA A 28 8.76 8.55 4.47
C ALA A 28 9.60 7.26 4.55
N GLU A 29 9.06 6.21 5.17
CA GLU A 29 9.71 4.90 5.21
C GLU A 29 9.93 4.30 3.82
N LEU A 30 9.00 4.44 2.87
CA LEU A 30 9.21 4.01 1.48
C LEU A 30 10.31 4.79 0.76
N ARG A 31 10.52 6.05 1.12
CA ARG A 31 11.47 6.95 0.43
C ARG A 31 12.87 6.94 1.01
N THR A 32 13.01 6.60 2.29
CA THR A 32 14.32 6.60 2.95
C THR A 32 14.95 5.21 2.86
N GLU A 33 16.19 5.16 2.38
CA GLU A 33 17.07 4.06 2.75
C GLU A 33 17.63 4.36 4.16
N GLN A 34 17.41 3.44 5.10
CA GLN A 34 17.86 3.62 6.48
C GLN A 34 19.02 2.67 6.83
N PHE A 35 19.37 1.76 5.92
CA PHE A 35 20.46 0.83 6.08
C PHE A 35 21.64 1.20 5.18
N ASP A 36 22.86 0.91 5.62
CA ASP A 36 24.07 1.17 4.83
C ASP A 36 24.11 0.33 3.54
N GLU A 37 23.48 -0.84 3.56
CA GLU A 37 23.22 -1.70 2.40
C GLU A 37 21.71 -1.84 2.19
N PRO A 38 21.20 -1.78 0.94
CA PRO A 38 19.78 -1.96 0.68
C PRO A 38 19.27 -3.28 1.23
N ASP A 39 18.27 -3.19 2.10
CA ASP A 39 17.62 -4.33 2.71
C ASP A 39 16.50 -4.86 1.79
N ASP A 40 16.68 -6.06 1.27
CA ASP A 40 15.73 -6.77 0.41
C ASP A 40 14.55 -7.38 1.19
N GLU A 41 14.67 -7.55 2.52
CA GLU A 41 13.64 -8.13 3.38
C GLU A 41 12.61 -7.09 3.82
N HIS A 42 13.06 -5.88 4.13
CA HIS A 42 12.21 -4.81 4.66
C HIS A 42 11.88 -3.77 3.60
N THR A 43 11.21 -4.17 2.52
CA THR A 43 10.96 -3.33 1.33
C THR A 43 9.54 -2.77 1.24
N GLN A 44 8.67 -3.05 2.21
CA GLN A 44 7.24 -2.79 2.08
C GLN A 44 6.58 -2.20 3.33
N VAL A 45 5.54 -1.42 3.10
CA VAL A 45 4.60 -0.94 4.12
C VAL A 45 3.20 -1.39 3.75
N ALA A 46 2.31 -1.53 4.74
CA ALA A 46 0.92 -1.87 4.46
C ALA A 46 -0.05 -1.06 5.32
N VAL A 47 -1.25 -0.87 4.78
CA VAL A 47 -2.43 -0.40 5.52
C VAL A 47 -3.54 -1.42 5.29
N SER A 48 -4.14 -1.92 6.37
CA SER A 48 -5.19 -2.93 6.30
C SER A 48 -6.36 -2.60 7.21
N ASN A 49 -7.53 -3.15 6.89
CA ASN A 49 -8.68 -3.25 7.78
C ASN A 49 -9.10 -4.73 7.87
N GLU A 50 -10.35 -5.01 8.23
CA GLU A 50 -10.87 -6.38 8.40
C GLU A 50 -11.11 -7.08 7.05
N HIS A 51 -11.31 -6.31 5.98
CA HIS A 51 -11.74 -6.77 4.67
C HIS A 51 -10.62 -6.72 3.63
N TRP A 52 -9.73 -5.74 3.74
CA TRP A 52 -8.79 -5.36 2.70
C TRP A 52 -7.42 -5.01 3.27
N ALA A 53 -6.38 -5.30 2.50
CA ALA A 53 -5.04 -4.79 2.73
C ALA A 53 -4.51 -4.10 1.48
N VAL A 54 -3.79 -3.00 1.64
CA VAL A 54 -3.01 -2.37 0.59
C VAL A 54 -1.55 -2.31 1.03
N THR A 55 -0.71 -3.03 0.30
CA THR A 55 0.74 -3.10 0.50
C THR A 55 1.44 -2.28 -0.59
N ALA A 56 2.40 -1.46 -0.22
CA ALA A 56 3.25 -0.73 -1.15
C ALA A 56 4.72 -1.07 -0.91
N GLN A 57 5.46 -1.26 -2.00
CA GLN A 57 6.88 -1.61 -1.97
C GLN A 57 7.74 -0.47 -2.51
N VAL A 58 8.99 -0.36 -2.04
CA VAL A 58 9.98 0.62 -2.54
C VAL A 58 10.16 0.53 -4.07
N SER A 59 9.92 -0.65 -4.65
CA SER A 59 9.96 -0.94 -6.08
C SER A 59 8.86 -0.26 -6.91
N GLY A 60 7.88 0.37 -6.26
CA GLY A 60 6.71 0.98 -6.91
C GLY A 60 5.51 0.05 -7.04
N LEU A 61 5.66 -1.24 -6.73
CA LEU A 61 4.53 -2.17 -6.72
C LEU A 61 3.58 -1.84 -5.58
N VAL A 62 2.30 -1.69 -5.91
CA VAL A 62 1.21 -1.54 -4.94
C VAL A 62 0.24 -2.68 -5.17
N THR A 63 -0.04 -3.43 -4.11
CA THR A 63 -0.92 -4.60 -4.12
C THR A 63 -2.11 -4.30 -3.23
N PHE A 64 -3.30 -4.53 -3.76
CA PHE A 64 -4.52 -4.70 -3.00
C PHE A 64 -4.76 -6.20 -2.81
N ASP A 65 -5.08 -6.61 -1.58
CA ASP A 65 -5.47 -7.97 -1.21
C ASP A 65 -6.85 -7.95 -0.53
N ASN A 66 -7.73 -8.84 -1.01
CA ASN A 66 -9.08 -9.03 -0.49
C ASN A 66 -9.06 -10.11 0.61
N LEU A 67 -8.99 -9.67 1.86
CA LEU A 67 -8.92 -10.54 3.03
C LEU A 67 -10.22 -11.33 3.24
N ASP A 68 -11.37 -10.79 2.82
CA ASP A 68 -12.64 -11.51 2.88
C ASP A 68 -12.55 -12.87 2.18
N LEU A 69 -11.99 -12.91 0.96
CA LEU A 69 -11.83 -14.16 0.21
C LEU A 69 -10.84 -15.12 0.87
N LEU A 70 -9.77 -14.60 1.47
CA LEU A 70 -8.79 -15.41 2.22
C LEU A 70 -9.41 -16.06 3.46
N GLU A 71 -10.38 -15.38 4.07
CA GLU A 71 -11.14 -15.88 5.23
C GLU A 71 -12.39 -16.71 4.85
N GLY A 72 -12.63 -16.91 3.54
CA GLY A 72 -13.76 -17.68 3.03
C GLY A 72 -15.11 -16.94 3.05
N VAL A 73 -15.07 -15.61 3.17
CA VAL A 73 -16.23 -14.72 3.07
C VAL A 73 -16.50 -14.41 1.59
N GLU A 74 -17.77 -14.46 1.18
CA GLU A 74 -18.15 -14.13 -0.20
C GLU A 74 -17.85 -12.65 -0.51
N SER A 75 -17.16 -12.40 -1.61
CA SER A 75 -16.81 -11.07 -2.09
C SER A 75 -16.90 -11.02 -3.61
N ASP A 76 -17.32 -9.86 -4.15
CA ASP A 76 -17.39 -9.60 -5.58
C ASP A 76 -16.12 -8.91 -6.13
N LEU A 77 -15.12 -8.69 -5.27
CA LEU A 77 -13.80 -8.22 -5.65
C LEU A 77 -12.84 -9.38 -5.92
N PRO A 78 -11.87 -9.24 -6.85
CA PRO A 78 -10.80 -10.22 -7.02
C PRO A 78 -9.98 -10.44 -5.75
N GLU A 79 -9.29 -11.58 -5.66
CA GLU A 79 -8.39 -11.91 -4.54
C GLU A 79 -7.27 -10.86 -4.38
N SER A 80 -6.62 -10.50 -5.48
CA SER A 80 -5.62 -9.44 -5.49
C SER A 80 -5.73 -8.59 -6.76
N MET A 81 -5.34 -7.33 -6.66
CA MET A 81 -5.19 -6.42 -7.79
C MET A 81 -3.99 -5.50 -7.57
N TYR A 82 -3.45 -4.93 -8.66
CA TYR A 82 -2.17 -4.24 -8.60
C TYR A 82 -2.17 -2.89 -9.30
N LEU A 83 -1.31 -2.01 -8.79
CA LEU A 83 -0.86 -0.77 -9.42
C LEU A 83 0.67 -0.73 -9.39
N ARG A 84 1.25 0.13 -10.21
CA ARG A 84 2.70 0.33 -10.26
C ARG A 84 3.03 1.79 -10.50
N ASP A 85 4.05 2.27 -9.80
CA ASP A 85 4.67 3.59 -10.01
C ASP A 85 3.66 4.74 -9.91
N ILE A 86 2.76 4.68 -8.92
CA ILE A 86 1.74 5.71 -8.70
C ILE A 86 2.28 6.87 -7.85
N PRO A 87 1.80 8.11 -8.07
CA PRO A 87 2.16 9.27 -7.24
C PRO A 87 1.77 9.10 -5.76
N ASP A 88 2.46 9.84 -4.89
CA ASP A 88 2.26 9.80 -3.43
C ASP A 88 0.82 10.11 -3.01
N ASP A 89 0.22 11.12 -3.64
CA ASP A 89 -1.12 11.60 -3.31
C ASP A 89 -2.17 10.52 -3.60
N GLN A 90 -1.99 9.77 -4.69
CA GLN A 90 -2.82 8.61 -5.03
C GLN A 90 -2.62 7.48 -4.03
N LEU A 91 -1.37 7.14 -3.67
CA LEU A 91 -1.11 6.11 -2.68
C LEU A 91 -1.74 6.45 -1.31
N ILE A 92 -1.58 7.70 -0.86
CA ILE A 92 -2.20 8.18 0.39
C ILE A 92 -3.72 8.08 0.31
N ALA A 93 -4.33 8.49 -0.80
CA ALA A 93 -5.78 8.43 -0.97
C ALA A 93 -6.29 6.98 -0.98
N ILE A 94 -5.56 6.04 -1.59
CA ILE A 94 -5.87 4.61 -1.52
C ILE A 94 -5.79 4.09 -0.08
N TRP A 95 -4.73 4.42 0.66
CA TRP A 95 -4.63 4.04 2.07
C TRP A 95 -5.78 4.61 2.90
N GLN A 96 -6.14 5.88 2.70
CA GLN A 96 -7.30 6.48 3.37
C GLN A 96 -8.61 5.79 3.03
N ALA A 97 -8.77 5.33 1.77
CA ALA A 97 -9.93 4.54 1.36
C ALA A 97 -10.03 3.23 2.15
N VAL A 98 -8.90 2.52 2.36
CA VAL A 98 -8.87 1.32 3.21
C VAL A 98 -9.29 1.65 4.65
N VAL A 99 -8.72 2.71 5.24
CA VAL A 99 -9.01 3.07 6.64
C VAL A 99 -10.47 3.46 6.84
N ARG A 100 -11.09 4.08 5.85
CA ARG A 100 -12.50 4.52 5.88
C ARG A 100 -13.48 3.48 5.37
N GLU A 101 -13.00 2.31 4.93
CA GLU A 101 -13.80 1.30 4.25
C GLU A 101 -14.52 1.87 2.99
N ASP A 102 -13.92 2.87 2.33
CA ASP A 102 -14.45 3.56 1.15
C ASP A 102 -14.15 2.76 -0.13
N ARG A 103 -14.95 1.71 -0.34
CA ARG A 103 -14.87 0.85 -1.52
C ARG A 103 -14.98 1.63 -2.84
N PRO A 104 -15.94 2.56 -3.04
CA PRO A 104 -16.02 3.31 -4.29
C PRO A 104 -14.74 4.08 -4.63
N LEU A 105 -14.14 4.76 -3.67
CA LEU A 105 -12.87 5.46 -3.87
C LEU A 105 -11.75 4.49 -4.21
N LEU A 106 -11.64 3.40 -3.46
CA LEU A 106 -10.63 2.36 -3.69
C LEU A 106 -10.71 1.81 -5.12
N LEU A 107 -11.92 1.55 -5.64
CA LEU A 107 -12.12 0.99 -6.98
C LEU A 107 -12.08 2.03 -8.11
N SER A 108 -11.99 3.32 -7.80
CA SER A 108 -11.87 4.37 -8.82
C SER A 108 -10.51 4.39 -9.51
N TYR A 109 -9.51 3.72 -8.94
CA TYR A 109 -8.16 3.61 -9.50
C TYR A 109 -8.07 2.52 -10.56
N PRO A 110 -7.13 2.63 -11.54
CA PRO A 110 -7.03 1.72 -12.67
C PRO A 110 -6.28 0.43 -12.30
N TRP A 111 -6.79 -0.31 -11.32
CA TRP A 111 -6.26 -1.59 -10.88
C TRP A 111 -6.13 -2.59 -12.03
N ARG A 112 -5.08 -3.41 -12.01
CA ARG A 112 -4.77 -4.40 -13.06
C ARG A 112 -4.37 -5.74 -12.46
N SER A 113 -4.31 -6.77 -13.31
CA SER A 113 -3.61 -8.01 -12.98
C SER A 113 -2.10 -7.83 -13.06
N LEU A 114 -1.34 -8.69 -12.37
CA LEU A 114 0.12 -8.56 -12.25
C LEU A 114 0.83 -8.60 -13.61
N ASP A 115 0.35 -9.44 -14.54
CA ASP A 115 0.87 -9.62 -15.90
C ASP A 115 0.64 -8.41 -16.82
N GLN A 116 -0.24 -7.50 -16.43
CA GLN A 116 -0.54 -6.26 -17.17
C GLN A 116 0.27 -5.06 -16.68
N LEU A 117 1.11 -5.24 -15.65
CA LEU A 117 1.97 -4.18 -15.13
C LEU A 117 3.23 -4.01 -15.98
N PRO A 118 3.77 -2.79 -16.07
CA PRO A 118 5.09 -2.58 -16.64
C PRO A 118 6.16 -3.31 -15.80
N PRO A 119 7.28 -3.73 -16.40
CA PRO A 119 8.36 -4.38 -15.67
C PRO A 119 8.96 -3.42 -14.64
N TYR A 120 9.49 -4.00 -13.55
CA TYR A 120 10.31 -3.26 -12.60
C TYR A 120 11.62 -2.80 -13.27
N VAL A 121 11.95 -1.52 -13.12
CA VAL A 121 13.18 -0.92 -13.68
C VAL A 121 14.13 -0.45 -12.58
N LYS A 122 13.61 0.22 -11.55
CA LYS A 122 14.36 0.81 -10.43
C LYS A 122 13.42 1.06 -9.25
N ASP A 123 13.99 1.24 -8.05
CA ASP A 123 13.23 1.60 -6.85
C ASP A 123 12.50 2.94 -7.05
N PHE A 124 11.19 2.86 -7.34
CA PHE A 124 10.37 4.01 -7.67
C PHE A 124 10.39 5.06 -6.54
N TYR A 125 10.03 4.67 -5.31
CA TYR A 125 9.89 5.61 -4.20
C TYR A 125 11.24 6.15 -3.69
N ARG A 126 12.34 5.40 -3.84
CA ARG A 126 13.67 5.85 -3.41
C ARG A 126 14.41 6.67 -4.47
N SER A 127 14.03 6.57 -5.75
CA SER A 127 14.78 7.22 -6.84
C SER A 127 14.69 8.76 -6.87
N GLY A 128 13.94 9.39 -5.95
CA GLY A 128 13.91 10.85 -5.78
C GLY A 128 13.26 11.62 -6.93
N GLU A 129 12.71 10.94 -7.94
CA GLU A 129 11.88 11.55 -8.98
C GLU A 129 10.55 11.97 -8.34
N MET A 130 10.52 13.17 -7.75
CA MET A 130 9.30 13.79 -7.27
C MET A 130 8.23 13.74 -8.36
N ARG A 131 7.14 13.03 -8.10
CA ARG A 131 5.88 13.08 -8.84
C ARG A 131 4.73 12.98 -7.86
#